data_AF-A0A6I5X8F2-F1
#
_entry.id   AF-A0A6I5X8F2-F1
#
_cell.length_a   1.000
_cell.length_b   1.000
_cell.length_c   1.000
_cell.angle_alpha   90.00
_cell.angle_beta   90.00
_cell.angle_gamma   90.00
#
_symmetry.space_group_name_H-M   'P 1'
#
loop_
_entity.id
_entity.type
_entity.pdbx_description
1 polymer ?
#
loop_
_entity_poly.entity_id
_entity_poly.type
_entity_poly.pdbx_seq_one_letter_code
_entity_poly.pdbx_strand_id
1 'polypeptide(L)'
;MAMDREPMDQEPMDHEPMDAAMAAFRDRARATNLARAQVIAEALQSMHDGELVEDVRLTASRAAHSLAGSAGTFGFAAASQLGRDLEALLDGVDEPARVDDAEVTQARAARGLAQVAQLREALAATPTTNGRESGEATT
;
A
#
# COMPACT_ATOMS: atom_id res chain seq x y z
N MET A 1 21.86 56.24 -19.61
CA MET A 1 20.43 55.91 -19.78
C MET A 1 20.28 54.46 -19.33
N ALA A 2 20.06 54.24 -18.04
CA ALA A 2 19.91 52.91 -17.46
C ALA A 2 18.43 52.52 -17.57
N MET A 3 18.14 51.38 -18.18
CA MET A 3 16.80 50.82 -18.17
C MET A 3 16.65 50.04 -16.87
N ASP A 4 15.86 50.59 -15.95
CA ASP A 4 15.26 49.88 -14.84
C ASP A 4 14.56 48.63 -15.38
N ARG A 5 15.07 47.46 -15.00
CA ARG A 5 14.28 46.23 -15.06
C ARG A 5 13.60 46.10 -13.71
N GLU A 6 12.34 46.52 -13.66
CA GLU A 6 11.47 46.18 -12.54
C GLU A 6 11.40 44.65 -12.43
N PRO A 7 11.63 44.06 -11.25
CA PRO A 7 11.43 42.64 -11.05
C PRO A 7 9.94 42.34 -11.21
N MET A 8 9.60 41.40 -12.09
CA MET A 8 8.23 40.87 -12.14
C MET A 8 7.94 40.18 -10.83
N ASP A 9 7.10 40.81 -10.00
CA ASP A 9 6.39 40.16 -8.91
C ASP A 9 5.60 38.99 -9.50
N GLN A 10 6.16 37.79 -9.36
CA GLN A 10 5.42 36.57 -9.66
C GLN A 10 4.38 36.42 -8.53
N GLU A 11 3.14 36.81 -8.80
CA GLU A 11 2.02 36.46 -7.94
C GLU A 11 2.08 34.95 -7.65
N PRO A 12 1.97 34.53 -6.38
CA PRO A 12 1.96 33.12 -6.04
C PRO A 12 0.79 32.45 -6.77
N MET A 13 1.08 31.47 -7.64
CA MET A 13 0.02 30.63 -8.19
C MET A 13 -0.58 29.81 -7.03
N ASP A 14 -1.83 30.07 -6.69
CA ASP A 14 -2.58 29.36 -5.65
C ASP A 14 -2.69 27.86 -6.00
N HIS A 15 -1.83 27.03 -5.39
CA HIS A 15 -1.82 25.56 -5.55
C HIS A 15 -2.83 24.83 -4.65
N GLU A 16 -3.46 25.54 -3.72
CA GLU A 16 -4.45 25.02 -2.74
C GLU A 16 -5.57 24.12 -3.32
N PRO A 17 -6.24 24.45 -4.44
CA PRO A 17 -7.32 23.61 -4.95
C PRO A 17 -6.84 22.26 -5.52
N MET A 18 -5.61 22.21 -6.06
CA MET A 18 -5.02 20.96 -6.56
C MET A 18 -4.59 20.05 -5.41
N ASP A 19 -4.00 20.62 -4.36
CA ASP A 19 -3.57 19.87 -3.17
C ASP A 19 -4.76 19.25 -2.44
N ALA A 20 -5.85 20.00 -2.29
CA ALA A 20 -7.09 19.50 -1.70
C ALA A 20 -7.71 18.35 -2.52
N ALA A 21 -7.68 18.44 -3.86
CA ALA A 21 -8.16 17.37 -4.72
C ALA A 21 -7.29 16.10 -4.59
N MET A 22 -5.97 16.24 -4.55
CA MET A 22 -5.04 15.12 -4.35
C MET A 22 -5.22 14.45 -2.98
N ALA A 23 -5.45 15.25 -1.93
CA ALA A 23 -5.78 14.73 -0.61
C ALA A 23 -7.07 13.89 -0.62
N ALA A 24 -8.13 14.38 -1.28
CA ALA A 24 -9.39 13.63 -1.40
C ALA A 24 -9.22 12.30 -2.17
N PHE A 25 -8.45 12.30 -3.26
CA PHE A 25 -8.15 11.06 -4.00
C PHE A 25 -7.36 10.06 -3.15
N ARG A 26 -6.40 10.56 -2.38
CA ARG A 26 -5.59 9.74 -1.46
C ARG A 26 -6.45 9.14 -0.35
N ASP A 27 -7.37 9.89 0.25
CA ASP A 27 -8.29 9.38 1.26
C ASP A 27 -9.21 8.28 0.70
N ARG A 28 -9.71 8.47 -0.52
CA ARG A 28 -10.51 7.44 -1.21
C ARG A 28 -9.69 6.19 -1.52
N ALA A 29 -8.45 6.36 -1.97
CA ALA A 29 -7.55 5.24 -2.22
C ALA A 29 -7.24 4.48 -0.92
N ARG A 30 -6.97 5.20 0.17
CA ARG A 30 -6.78 4.62 1.51
C ARG A 30 -8.00 3.79 1.93
N ALA A 31 -9.21 4.34 1.84
CA ALA A 31 -10.43 3.61 2.19
C ALA A 31 -10.61 2.33 1.34
N THR A 32 -10.35 2.43 0.03
CA THR A 32 -10.42 1.29 -0.89
C THR A 32 -9.38 0.21 -0.53
N ASN A 33 -8.17 0.63 -0.16
CA ASN A 33 -7.09 -0.28 0.22
C ASN A 33 -7.33 -0.95 1.57
N LEU A 34 -7.98 -0.28 2.52
CA LEU A 34 -8.41 -0.90 3.77
C LEU A 34 -9.46 -2.00 3.52
N ALA A 35 -10.40 -1.79 2.59
CA ALA A 35 -11.36 -2.82 2.20
C ALA A 35 -10.67 -4.03 1.54
N ARG A 36 -9.68 -3.80 0.66
CA ARG A 36 -8.87 -4.88 0.08
C ARG A 36 -8.06 -5.64 1.14
N ALA A 37 -7.49 -4.92 2.10
CA ALA A 37 -6.78 -5.53 3.23
C ALA A 37 -7.68 -6.44 4.07
N GLN A 38 -8.98 -6.15 4.16
CA GLN A 38 -9.95 -7.03 4.81
C GLN A 38 -10.14 -8.34 4.04
N VAL A 39 -10.34 -8.26 2.72
CA VAL A 39 -10.45 -9.46 1.86
C VAL A 39 -9.22 -10.37 1.98
N ILE A 40 -8.02 -9.77 2.02
CA ILE A 40 -6.76 -10.52 2.19
C ILE A 40 -6.71 -11.19 3.58
N ALA A 41 -7.13 -10.48 4.63
CA ALA A 41 -7.17 -11.02 5.99
C ALA A 41 -8.08 -12.25 6.10
N GLU A 42 -9.27 -12.21 5.48
CA GLU A 42 -10.25 -13.29 5.49
C GLU A 42 -9.73 -14.55 4.79
N ALA A 43 -9.04 -14.39 3.66
CA ALA A 43 -8.40 -15.51 2.98
C ALA A 43 -7.25 -16.11 3.80
N LEU A 44 -6.43 -15.27 4.44
CA LEU A 44 -5.36 -15.76 5.32
C LEU A 44 -5.91 -16.44 6.58
N GLN A 45 -7.03 -15.97 7.12
CA GLN A 45 -7.72 -16.66 8.21
C GLN A 45 -8.22 -18.03 7.75
N SER A 46 -8.86 -18.10 6.57
CA SER A 46 -9.28 -19.38 5.97
C SER A 46 -8.08 -20.31 5.74
N MET A 47 -6.92 -19.77 5.34
CA MET A 47 -5.68 -20.53 5.20
C MET A 47 -5.17 -21.07 6.54
N HIS A 48 -5.26 -20.25 7.59
CA HIS A 48 -4.89 -20.63 8.95
C HIS A 48 -5.77 -21.77 9.48
N ASP A 49 -7.07 -21.72 9.16
CA ASP A 49 -8.06 -22.69 9.61
C ASP A 49 -8.11 -23.96 8.73
N GLY A 50 -7.34 -24.00 7.63
CA GLY A 50 -7.33 -25.12 6.68
C GLY A 50 -8.56 -25.17 5.76
N GLU A 51 -9.28 -24.06 5.64
CA GLU A 51 -10.53 -23.91 4.89
C GLU A 51 -10.36 -23.04 3.63
N LEU A 52 -9.13 -22.66 3.28
CA LEU A 52 -8.88 -21.84 2.10
C LEU A 52 -9.26 -22.58 0.82
N VAL A 53 -10.28 -22.06 0.15
CA VAL A 53 -10.69 -22.51 -1.18
C VAL A 53 -10.08 -21.65 -2.28
N GLU A 54 -9.95 -22.23 -3.47
CA GLU A 54 -9.26 -21.63 -4.61
C GLU A 54 -9.84 -20.26 -5.04
N ASP A 55 -11.16 -20.13 -5.10
CA ASP A 55 -11.80 -18.87 -5.47
C ASP A 55 -11.52 -17.74 -4.46
N VAL A 56 -11.46 -18.08 -3.17
CA VAL A 56 -11.14 -17.12 -2.09
C VAL A 56 -9.68 -16.70 -2.21
N ARG A 57 -8.77 -17.65 -2.46
CA ARG A 57 -7.35 -17.40 -2.69
C ARG A 57 -7.13 -16.46 -3.89
N LEU A 58 -7.72 -16.77 -5.04
CA LEU A 58 -7.61 -15.95 -6.25
C LEU A 58 -8.17 -14.54 -6.05
N THR A 59 -9.28 -14.42 -5.33
CA THR A 59 -9.88 -13.12 -4.99
C THR A 59 -8.95 -12.30 -4.11
N ALA A 60 -8.36 -12.90 -3.09
CA ALA A 60 -7.41 -12.23 -2.21
C ALA A 60 -6.11 -11.86 -2.92
N SER A 61 -5.57 -12.72 -3.79
CA SER A 61 -4.38 -12.44 -4.59
C SER A 61 -4.60 -11.19 -5.48
N ARG A 62 -5.73 -11.13 -6.20
CA ARG A 62 -6.09 -9.96 -7.02
C ARG A 62 -6.30 -8.69 -6.19
N ALA A 63 -6.85 -8.83 -4.98
CA ALA A 63 -6.98 -7.73 -4.04
C ALA A 63 -5.61 -7.20 -3.59
N ALA A 64 -4.66 -8.10 -3.31
CA ALA A 64 -3.27 -7.76 -2.96
C ALA A 64 -2.55 -7.05 -4.12
N HIS A 65 -2.67 -7.56 -5.35
CA HIS A 65 -2.16 -6.91 -6.56
C HIS A 65 -2.69 -5.48 -6.73
N SER A 66 -4.00 -5.32 -6.65
CA SER A 66 -4.67 -4.03 -6.80
C SER A 66 -4.30 -3.04 -5.68
N LEU A 67 -4.14 -3.54 -4.46
CA LEU A 67 -3.67 -2.78 -3.32
C LEU A 67 -2.24 -2.30 -3.57
N ALA A 68 -1.33 -3.20 -3.95
CA ALA A 68 0.07 -2.88 -4.21
C ALA A 68 0.22 -1.77 -5.26
N GLY A 69 -0.49 -1.88 -6.38
CA GLY A 69 -0.48 -0.88 -7.45
C GLY A 69 -1.00 0.48 -6.98
N SER A 70 -2.22 0.51 -6.43
CA SER A 70 -2.83 1.77 -5.99
C SER A 70 -2.09 2.43 -4.82
N ALA A 71 -1.60 1.65 -3.85
CA ALA A 71 -0.77 2.16 -2.76
C ALA A 71 0.49 2.84 -3.28
N GLY A 72 1.13 2.26 -4.31
CA GLY A 72 2.29 2.86 -4.98
C GLY A 72 1.93 4.19 -5.65
N THR A 73 0.83 4.25 -6.41
CA THR A 73 0.36 5.47 -7.07
C THR A 73 0.09 6.62 -6.10
N PHE A 74 -0.43 6.34 -4.90
CA PHE A 74 -0.82 7.36 -3.93
C PHE A 74 0.22 7.63 -2.83
N GLY A 75 1.44 7.09 -2.97
CA GLY A 75 2.58 7.40 -2.09
C GLY A 75 2.67 6.56 -0.81
N PHE A 76 1.90 5.47 -0.69
CA PHE A 76 1.97 4.54 0.43
C PHE A 76 3.01 3.44 0.14
N ALA A 77 4.29 3.81 0.08
CA ALA A 77 5.36 2.89 -0.34
C ALA A 77 5.44 1.60 0.50
N ALA A 78 5.35 1.71 1.83
CA ALA A 78 5.35 0.56 2.73
C ALA A 78 4.14 -0.37 2.48
N ALA A 79 2.93 0.19 2.33
CA ALA A 79 1.74 -0.59 2.02
C ALA A 79 1.82 -1.25 0.62
N SER A 80 2.44 -0.57 -0.34
CA SER A 80 2.68 -1.13 -1.68
C SER A 80 3.58 -2.35 -1.62
N GLN A 81 4.65 -2.31 -0.82
CA GLN A 81 5.54 -3.45 -0.66
C GLN A 81 4.86 -4.61 0.06
N LEU A 82 4.18 -4.34 1.19
CA LEU A 82 3.43 -5.36 1.91
C LEU A 82 2.35 -6.02 1.04
N GLY A 83 1.70 -5.26 0.15
CA GLY A 83 0.75 -5.79 -0.82
C GLY A 83 1.38 -6.81 -1.79
N ARG A 84 2.59 -6.54 -2.29
CA ARG A 84 3.33 -7.50 -3.16
C ARG A 84 3.74 -8.76 -2.42
N ASP A 85 4.20 -8.61 -1.17
CA ASP A 85 4.59 -9.76 -0.35
C ASP A 85 3.38 -10.67 -0.07
N LEU A 86 2.20 -10.08 0.16
CA LEU A 86 0.94 -10.79 0.36
C LEU A 86 0.43 -11.46 -0.93
N GLU A 87 0.54 -10.80 -2.08
CA GLU A 87 0.25 -11.38 -3.40
C GLU A 87 1.11 -12.63 -3.64
N ALA A 88 2.43 -12.52 -3.45
CA ALA A 88 3.34 -13.65 -3.60
C ALA A 88 3.05 -14.78 -2.60
N LEU A 89 2.67 -14.44 -1.36
CA LEU A 89 2.26 -15.43 -0.37
C LEU A 89 1.05 -16.23 -0.84
N LEU A 90 0.03 -15.58 -1.39
CA LEU A 90 -1.22 -16.20 -1.85
C LEU A 90 -1.04 -16.96 -3.18
N ASP A 91 -0.19 -16.48 -4.07
CA ASP A 91 0.11 -17.14 -5.35
C ASP A 91 0.98 -18.38 -5.15
N GLY A 92 1.93 -18.34 -4.23
CA GLY A 92 2.80 -19.47 -3.89
C GLY A 92 2.13 -20.56 -3.04
N VAL A 93 0.80 -20.61 -2.96
CA VAL A 93 0.04 -21.71 -2.32
C VAL A 93 -0.12 -22.88 -3.29
N ASP A 94 -0.08 -22.64 -4.62
CA ASP A 94 -0.16 -23.69 -5.64
C ASP A 94 1.16 -24.46 -5.87
N GLU A 95 2.29 -23.98 -5.33
CA GLU A 95 3.53 -24.72 -5.44
C GLU A 95 3.43 -26.03 -4.64
N PRO A 96 3.85 -27.19 -5.21
CA PRO A 96 3.82 -28.49 -4.53
C PRO A 96 4.83 -28.62 -3.36
N ALA A 97 5.14 -27.51 -2.70
CA ALA A 97 5.96 -27.47 -1.49
C ALA A 97 5.13 -27.94 -0.29
N ARG A 98 5.03 -29.28 -0.15
CA ARG A 98 4.57 -29.97 1.06
C ARG A 98 3.30 -29.35 1.69
N VAL A 99 2.20 -29.43 0.95
CA VAL A 99 0.84 -29.09 1.43
C VAL A 99 0.42 -30.00 2.62
N ASP A 100 1.22 -31.03 2.93
CA ASP A 100 0.96 -32.02 3.98
C ASP A 100 1.37 -31.60 5.40
N ASP A 101 1.96 -30.41 5.61
CA ASP A 101 2.31 -29.93 6.95
C ASP A 101 1.42 -28.75 7.36
N ALA A 102 0.28 -29.07 7.96
CA ALA A 102 -0.71 -28.11 8.44
C ALA A 102 -0.09 -27.05 9.34
N GLU A 103 0.93 -27.39 10.13
CA GLU A 103 1.64 -26.47 11.01
C GLU A 103 2.41 -25.41 10.21
N VAL A 104 3.06 -25.81 9.11
CA VAL A 104 3.78 -24.88 8.22
C VAL A 104 2.81 -23.95 7.50
N THR A 105 1.68 -24.47 7.00
CA THR A 105 0.63 -23.68 6.36
C THR A 105 0.03 -22.67 7.34
N GLN A 106 -0.28 -23.10 8.56
CA GLN A 106 -0.82 -22.26 9.61
C GLN A 106 0.17 -21.16 10.04
N ALA A 107 1.47 -21.50 10.16
CA ALA A 107 2.52 -20.53 10.46
C ALA A 107 2.75 -19.52 9.32
N ARG A 108 2.62 -19.95 8.05
CA ARG A 108 2.64 -19.06 6.89
C ARG A 108 1.46 -18.10 6.91
N ALA A 109 0.25 -18.61 7.18
CA ALA A 109 -0.95 -17.79 7.31
C ALA A 109 -0.84 -16.76 8.45
N ALA A 110 -0.32 -17.16 9.61
CA ALA A 110 -0.12 -16.27 10.76
C ALA A 110 0.86 -15.13 10.43
N ARG A 111 1.95 -15.41 9.70
CA ARG A 111 2.87 -14.37 9.20
C ARG A 111 2.18 -13.41 8.24
N GLY A 112 1.35 -13.92 7.33
CA GLY A 112 0.54 -13.10 6.44
C GLY A 112 -0.42 -12.17 7.20
N LEU A 113 -1.10 -12.67 8.24
CA LEU A 113 -1.99 -11.86 9.07
C LEU A 113 -1.24 -10.73 9.78
N ALA A 114 -0.03 -10.99 10.27
CA ALA A 114 0.83 -9.95 10.83
C ALA A 114 1.23 -8.90 9.78
N GLN A 115 1.52 -9.29 8.54
CA GLN A 115 1.79 -8.36 7.44
C GLN A 115 0.55 -7.50 7.10
N VAL A 116 -0.66 -8.06 7.16
CA VAL A 116 -1.90 -7.29 6.96
C VAL A 116 -2.07 -6.23 8.06
N ALA A 117 -1.75 -6.56 9.32
CA ALA A 117 -1.79 -5.59 10.41
C ALA A 117 -0.82 -4.42 10.16
N GLN A 118 0.44 -4.72 9.79
CA GLN A 118 1.44 -3.70 9.42
C GLN A 118 0.99 -2.87 8.21
N LEU A 119 0.32 -3.49 7.24
CA LEU A 119 -0.20 -2.81 6.06
C LEU A 119 -1.28 -1.80 6.44
N ARG A 120 -2.17 -2.15 7.37
CA ARG A 120 -3.22 -1.24 7.85
C ARG A 120 -2.64 -0.05 8.61
N GLU A 121 -1.60 -0.28 9.41
CA GLU A 121 -0.84 0.78 10.06
C GLU A 121 -0.14 1.68 9.03
N ALA A 122 0.51 1.10 8.02
CA ALA A 122 1.15 1.84 6.94
C ALA A 122 0.17 2.68 6.11
N LEU A 123 -1.07 2.20 5.92
CA LEU A 123 -2.15 2.98 5.29
C LEU A 123 -2.71 4.07 6.22
N ALA A 124 -2.60 3.91 7.54
CA ALA A 124 -3.02 4.91 8.52
C ALA A 124 -1.98 6.00 8.76
N ALA A 125 -0.71 5.70 8.53
CA ALA A 125 0.36 6.68 8.56
C ALA A 125 0.17 7.73 7.46
N THR A 126 0.56 8.97 7.74
CA THR A 126 0.66 10.01 6.73
C THR A 126 1.65 9.55 5.66
N PRO A 127 1.30 9.54 4.36
CA PRO A 127 2.22 9.10 3.34
C PRO A 127 3.45 10.00 3.37
N THR A 128 4.60 9.41 3.62
CA THR A 128 5.87 10.11 3.53
C THR A 128 6.13 10.34 2.05
N THR A 129 6.03 11.59 1.62
CA THR A 129 6.48 12.00 0.30
C THR A 129 7.99 11.80 0.25
N ASN A 130 8.43 10.60 -0.15
CA ASN A 130 9.85 10.33 -0.30
C ASN A 130 10.33 11.05 -1.56
N GLY A 131 10.78 12.29 -1.37
CA GLY A 131 11.14 13.20 -2.45
C GLY A 131 11.40 14.62 -1.95
N ARG A 132 12.59 14.82 -1.37
CA ARG A 132 13.23 16.07 -0.88
C ARG A 132 13.23 16.27 0.63
N GLU A 133 14.04 15.46 1.32
CA GLU A 133 14.91 16.03 2.35
C GLU A 133 16.06 16.74 1.64
N SER A 134 15.78 17.94 1.13
CA SER A 134 16.83 18.96 0.99
C SER A 134 16.94 19.65 2.34
N GLY A 135 17.61 19.02 3.30
CA GLY A 135 18.28 19.78 4.37
C GLY A 135 19.47 20.47 3.71
N GLU A 136 19.37 21.75 3.40
CA GLU A 136 19.66 22.87 4.29
C GLU A 136 21.09 22.83 4.84
N ALA A 137 21.80 23.88 4.45
CA ALA A 137 23.15 24.21 4.84
C ALA A 137 23.32 24.19 6.36
N THR A 138 24.45 23.70 6.83
CA THR A 138 25.06 24.19 8.06
C THR A 138 26.58 24.04 7.97
N THR A 139 27.23 25.21 8.03
CA THR A 139 28.66 25.51 8.23
C THR A 139 29.55 25.59 6.98
#